data_AF-A0A081FWM9-F1
#
_entry.id   AF-A0A081FWM9-F1
#
_cell.length_a   1.000
_cell.length_b   1.000
_cell.length_c   1.000
_cell.angle_alpha   90.00
_cell.angle_beta   90.00
_cell.angle_gamma   90.00
#
_symmetry.space_group_name_H-M   'P 1'
#
loop_
_entity.id
_entity.type
_entity.pdbx_description
1 polymer ?
#
loop_
_entity_poly.entity_id
_entity_poly.type
_entity_poly.pdbx_seq_one_letter_code
_entity_poly.pdbx_strand_id
1 'polypeptide(L)'
;MLGDWTGKLVCDDYSGYKAGFERGITEIGCMAHARRKFIELHVAGKSQIAGQAVDYIKQLYKVEQDARDLTADERQQLRQEHSKPILKTLHEWILAQRLKVPDGTASECLEL
;
A
#
# COMPACT_ATOMS: atom_id res chain seq x y z
N MET A 1 17.05 2.98 18.02
CA MET A 1 16.44 4.05 17.19
C MET A 1 17.36 4.26 15.99
N LEU A 2 16.85 4.60 14.80
CA LEU A 2 17.60 4.68 13.53
C LEU A 2 18.77 5.71 13.50
N GLY A 3 19.15 6.28 14.65
CA GLY A 3 20.21 7.28 14.79
C GLY A 3 19.92 8.48 13.89
N ASP A 4 20.95 8.89 13.16
CA ASP A 4 20.91 10.01 12.21
C ASP A 4 20.59 9.56 10.77
N TRP A 5 20.07 8.34 10.57
CA TRP A 5 19.73 7.85 9.24
C TRP A 5 18.54 8.62 8.63
N THR A 6 18.67 8.98 7.36
CA THR A 6 17.62 9.61 6.55
C THR A 6 17.39 8.83 5.26
N GLY A 7 16.14 8.66 4.84
CA GLY A 7 15.80 7.92 3.63
C GLY A 7 14.32 7.57 3.56
N LYS A 8 13.98 6.52 2.82
CA LYS A 8 12.61 6.00 2.70
C LYS A 8 12.42 4.79 3.61
N LEU A 9 11.51 4.88 4.57
CA LEU A 9 11.23 3.80 5.51
C LEU A 9 9.88 3.16 5.18
N VAL A 10 9.88 1.85 4.92
CA VAL A 10 8.62 1.09 4.82
C VAL A 10 8.18 0.69 6.21
N CYS A 11 7.00 1.14 6.64
CA CYS A 11 6.45 0.86 7.97
C CYS A 11 4.94 0.62 7.92
N ASP A 12 4.43 0.05 9.01
CA ASP A 12 3.03 -0.29 9.25
C ASP A 12 2.28 0.77 10.07
N ASP A 13 2.74 2.03 10.00
CA ASP A 13 2.32 3.15 10.87
C ASP A 13 2.64 2.94 12.36
N TYR A 14 3.65 2.12 12.69
CA TYR A 14 4.11 2.01 14.08
C TYR A 14 4.57 3.36 14.63
N SER A 15 3.91 3.82 15.70
CA SER A 15 4.08 5.16 16.28
C SER A 15 5.52 5.48 16.70
N GLY A 16 6.33 4.46 17.02
CA GLY A 16 7.74 4.63 17.37
C GLY A 16 8.62 5.24 16.26
N TYR A 17 8.15 5.26 15.01
CA TYR A 17 8.86 5.88 13.89
C TYR A 17 8.45 7.33 13.61
N LYS A 18 7.36 7.84 14.21
CA LYS A 18 6.80 9.17 13.89
C LYS A 18 7.80 10.32 14.12
N ALA A 19 8.56 10.25 15.21
CA ALA A 19 9.64 11.20 15.48
C ALA A 19 10.75 11.17 14.42
N GLY A 20 10.94 10.06 13.71
CA GLY A 20 11.87 9.95 12.59
C GLY A 20 11.40 10.68 11.34
N PHE A 21 10.09 10.72 11.10
CA PHE A 21 9.50 11.38 9.92
C PHE A 21 9.66 12.91 10.00
N GLU A 22 9.48 13.48 11.19
CA GLU A 22 9.75 14.90 11.46
C GLU A 22 11.23 15.27 11.26
N ARG A 23 12.14 14.29 11.31
CA ARG A 23 13.59 14.46 11.13
C ARG A 23 14.08 14.17 9.71
N GLY A 24 13.17 14.02 8.74
CA GLY A 24 13.52 13.90 7.32
C GLY A 24 13.48 12.48 6.75
N ILE A 25 12.98 11.49 7.51
CA ILE A 25 12.63 10.18 6.95
C ILE A 25 11.33 10.31 6.17
N THR A 26 11.31 9.81 4.93
CA THR A 26 10.08 9.67 4.14
C THR A 26 9.39 8.37 4.53
N GLU A 27 8.17 8.49 5.04
CA GLU A 27 7.30 7.34 5.32
C GLU A 27 6.79 6.70 4.02
N ILE A 28 6.82 5.37 3.97
CA ILE A 28 6.24 4.54 2.92
C ILE A 28 5.34 3.49 3.57
N GLY A 29 4.04 3.53 3.26
CA GLY A 29 3.09 2.56 3.81
C GLY A 29 3.37 1.11 3.40
N CYS A 30 3.32 0.19 4.36
CA CYS A 30 3.53 -1.23 4.10
C CYS A 30 2.32 -1.87 3.39
N MET A 31 2.45 -2.16 2.10
CA MET A 31 1.40 -2.82 1.29
C MET A 31 0.95 -4.18 1.84
N ALA A 32 1.82 -4.91 2.54
CA ALA A 32 1.43 -6.19 3.15
C ALA A 32 0.43 -5.99 4.30
N HIS A 33 0.61 -4.93 5.09
CA HIS A 33 -0.31 -4.57 6.18
C HIS A 33 -1.63 -4.01 5.62
N ALA A 34 -1.57 -3.14 4.60
CA ALA A 34 -2.76 -2.66 3.88
C ALA A 34 -3.61 -3.84 3.37
N ARG A 35 -2.96 -4.79 2.67
CA ARG A 35 -3.62 -5.99 2.14
C ARG A 35 -4.29 -6.83 3.22
N ARG A 36 -3.63 -7.03 4.37
CA ARG A 36 -4.15 -7.85 5.47
C ARG A 36 -5.50 -7.32 5.95
N LYS A 37 -5.59 -6.01 6.19
CA LYS A 37 -6.85 -5.37 6.62
C LYS A 37 -7.98 -5.55 5.57
N PHE A 38 -7.70 -5.40 4.28
CA PHE A 38 -8.70 -5.65 3.23
C PHE A 38 -9.12 -7.12 3.15
N ILE A 39 -8.19 -8.07 3.28
CA ILE A 39 -8.51 -9.51 3.29
C ILE A 39 -9.40 -9.85 4.49
N GLU A 40 -9.09 -9.34 5.68
CA GLU A 40 -9.89 -9.56 6.89
C GLU A 40 -11.33 -9.07 6.69
N LEU A 41 -11.52 -7.87 6.13
CA LEU A 41 -12.84 -7.34 5.81
C LEU A 41 -13.57 -8.17 4.74
N HIS A 42 -12.85 -8.65 3.73
CA HIS A 42 -13.41 -9.45 2.64
C HIS A 42 -13.86 -10.83 3.13
N VAL A 43 -13.00 -11.56 3.85
CA VAL A 43 -13.29 -12.89 4.39
C VAL A 43 -14.41 -12.85 5.42
N ALA A 44 -14.48 -11.80 6.24
CA ALA A 44 -15.55 -11.62 7.20
C ALA A 44 -16.89 -11.18 6.57
N GLY A 45 -16.94 -10.90 5.27
CA GLY A 45 -18.13 -10.35 4.59
C GLY A 45 -18.53 -8.96 5.07
N LYS A 46 -17.62 -8.23 5.74
CA LYS A 46 -17.88 -6.94 6.41
C LYS A 46 -17.70 -5.73 5.50
N SER A 47 -17.32 -5.93 4.25
CA SER A 47 -17.13 -4.85 3.29
C SER A 47 -17.45 -5.31 1.86
N GLN A 48 -18.34 -4.56 1.21
CA GLN A 48 -18.70 -4.77 -0.20
C GLN A 48 -17.57 -4.34 -1.16
N ILE A 49 -16.65 -3.50 -0.69
CA ILE A 49 -15.57 -2.92 -1.51
C ILE A 49 -14.21 -3.60 -1.31
N ALA A 50 -14.04 -4.35 -0.22
CA ALA A 50 -12.75 -4.98 0.11
C ALA A 50 -12.28 -5.99 -0.94
N GLY A 51 -13.20 -6.69 -1.62
CA GLY A 51 -12.85 -7.61 -2.72
C GLY A 51 -12.14 -6.90 -3.87
N GLN A 52 -12.63 -5.72 -4.25
CA GLN A 52 -12.03 -4.92 -5.32
C GLN A 52 -10.62 -4.44 -4.94
N ALA A 53 -10.41 -4.03 -3.68
CA ALA A 53 -9.07 -3.68 -3.18
C ALA A 53 -8.11 -4.87 -3.27
N VAL A 54 -8.56 -6.06 -2.87
CA VAL A 54 -7.77 -7.30 -2.96
C VAL A 54 -7.40 -7.60 -4.41
N ASP A 55 -8.30 -7.39 -5.37
CA ASP A 55 -8.03 -7.65 -6.78
C ASP A 55 -7.01 -6.71 -7.41
N TYR A 56 -6.99 -5.42 -7.03
CA TYR A 56 -5.89 -4.53 -7.42
C TYR A 56 -4.55 -5.00 -6.84
N ILE A 57 -4.52 -5.44 -5.57
CA ILE A 57 -3.30 -5.91 -4.94
C ILE A 57 -2.82 -7.23 -5.56
N LYS A 58 -3.72 -8.14 -5.95
CA LYS A 58 -3.37 -9.35 -6.71
C LYS A 58 -2.67 -9.02 -8.02
N GLN A 59 -3.12 -8.00 -8.75
CA GLN A 59 -2.47 -7.57 -9.99
C GLN A 59 -1.03 -7.10 -9.73
N LEU A 60 -0.78 -6.36 -8.65
CA LEU A 60 0.59 -5.99 -8.26
C LEU A 60 1.46 -7.22 -7.98
N TYR A 61 0.91 -8.25 -7.32
CA TYR A 61 1.65 -9.48 -7.04
C TYR A 61 1.94 -10.29 -8.29
N LYS A 62 1.07 -10.22 -9.30
CA LYS A 62 1.37 -10.80 -10.60
C LYS A 62 2.58 -10.13 -11.24
N VAL A 63 2.67 -8.80 -11.20
CA VAL A 63 3.85 -8.09 -11.71
C VAL A 63 5.12 -8.48 -10.96
N GLU A 64 5.07 -8.58 -9.62
CA GLU A 64 6.23 -9.01 -8.82
C GLU A 64 6.62 -10.47 -9.08
N GLN A 65 5.65 -11.35 -9.37
CA GLN A 65 5.91 -12.72 -9.78
C GLN A 65 6.63 -12.77 -11.13
N ASP A 66 6.20 -11.94 -12.09
CA ASP A 66 6.83 -11.84 -13.41
C ASP A 66 8.23 -11.22 -13.34
N ALA A 67 8.49 -10.38 -12.34
CA ALA A 67 9.79 -9.76 -12.11
C ALA A 67 10.80 -10.61 -11.32
N ARG A 68 10.43 -11.84 -10.93
CA ARG A 68 11.18 -12.65 -9.96
C ARG A 68 12.64 -12.87 -10.37
N ASP A 69 12.85 -13.23 -11.62
CA ASP A 69 14.16 -13.62 -12.17
C ASP A 69 14.83 -12.50 -13.00
N LEU A 70 14.22 -11.31 -13.02
CA LEU A 70 14.76 -10.13 -13.71
C LEU A 70 15.88 -9.47 -12.90
N THR A 71 16.78 -8.77 -13.61
CA THR A 71 17.75 -7.87 -12.99
C THR A 71 17.06 -6.69 -12.29
N ALA A 72 17.81 -5.94 -11.49
CA ALA A 72 17.26 -4.79 -10.77
C ALA A 72 16.67 -3.72 -11.71
N ASP A 73 17.35 -3.45 -12.83
CA ASP A 73 16.94 -2.44 -13.80
C ASP A 73 15.70 -2.89 -14.59
N GLU A 74 15.69 -4.15 -15.05
CA GLU A 74 14.53 -4.74 -15.73
C GLU A 74 13.31 -4.81 -14.80
N ARG A 75 13.51 -5.17 -13.53
CA ARG A 75 12.45 -5.14 -12.51
C ARG A 75 11.93 -3.71 -12.30
N GLN A 76 12.81 -2.71 -12.28
CA GLN A 76 12.40 -1.32 -12.17
C GLN A 76 11.56 -0.90 -13.36
N GLN A 77 12.00 -1.22 -14.58
CA GLN A 77 11.27 -0.91 -15.81
C GLN A 77 9.89 -1.57 -15.82
N LEU A 78 9.80 -2.88 -15.53
CA LEU A 78 8.54 -3.62 -15.46
C LEU A 78 7.57 -2.97 -14.45
N ARG A 79 8.07 -2.53 -13.29
CA ARG A 79 7.26 -1.82 -12.29
C ARG A 79 6.78 -0.45 -12.78
N GLN A 80 7.61 0.29 -13.51
CA GLN A 80 7.20 1.58 -14.09
C GLN A 80 6.10 1.40 -15.15
N GLU A 81 6.20 0.35 -15.96
CA GLU A 81 5.26 0.08 -17.05
C GLU A 81 3.94 -0.52 -16.53
N HIS A 82 4.00 -1.46 -15.58
CA HIS A 82 2.84 -2.24 -15.14
C HIS A 82 2.37 -1.90 -13.73
N SER A 83 3.25 -1.86 -12.72
CA SER A 83 2.83 -1.59 -11.34
C SER A 83 2.32 -0.15 -11.13
N LYS A 84 2.98 0.83 -11.76
CA LYS A 84 2.63 2.26 -11.63
C LYS A 84 1.19 2.59 -12.06
N PRO A 85 0.68 2.17 -13.23
CA PRO A 85 -0.72 2.44 -13.59
C PRO A 85 -1.73 1.69 -12.69
N ILE A 86 -1.39 0.48 -12.21
CA ILE A 86 -2.23 -0.25 -11.24
C ILE A 86 -2.31 0.52 -9.93
N LEU A 87 -1.17 0.97 -9.39
CA LEU A 87 -1.12 1.78 -8.17
C LEU A 87 -1.88 3.11 -8.32
N LYS A 88 -1.76 3.77 -9.48
CA LYS A 88 -2.53 4.99 -9.78
C LYS A 88 -4.03 4.72 -9.73
N THR A 89 -4.50 3.67 -10.39
CA THR A 89 -5.91 3.27 -10.40
C THR A 89 -6.39 2.90 -8.99
N LEU A 90 -5.60 2.14 -8.24
CA LEU A 90 -5.91 1.78 -6.86
C LEU A 90 -6.05 3.03 -5.98
N HIS A 91 -5.12 3.98 -6.09
CA HIS A 91 -5.15 5.23 -5.33
C HIS A 91 -6.37 6.09 -5.67
N GLU A 92 -6.66 6.30 -6.96
CA GLU A 92 -7.87 7.02 -7.40
C GLU A 92 -9.15 6.34 -6.89
N TRP A 93 -9.18 5.01 -6.92
CA TRP A 93 -10.30 4.23 -6.38
C TRP A 93 -10.43 4.39 -4.85
N ILE A 94 -9.33 4.30 -4.10
CA ILE A 94 -9.30 4.50 -2.64
C ILE A 94 -9.88 5.87 -2.27
N LEU A 95 -9.45 6.94 -2.95
CA LEU A 95 -9.95 8.29 -2.73
C LEU A 95 -11.45 8.40 -3.02
N ALA A 96 -11.92 7.78 -4.10
CA ALA A 96 -13.34 7.76 -4.44
C ALA A 96 -14.19 6.98 -3.43
N GLN A 97 -13.65 5.92 -2.81
CA GLN A 97 -14.34 5.21 -1.73
C GLN A 97 -14.33 5.98 -0.41
N ARG A 98 -13.25 6.70 -0.11
CA ARG A 98 -13.14 7.50 1.13
C ARG A 98 -14.25 8.54 1.25
N LEU A 99 -14.70 9.13 0.14
CA LEU A 99 -15.83 10.06 0.11
C LEU A 99 -17.20 9.41 0.44
N LYS A 100 -17.27 8.08 0.44
CA LYS A 100 -18.52 7.32 0.63
C LYS A 100 -18.59 6.62 2.00
N VAL A 101 -17.52 6.68 2.79
CA VAL A 101 -17.41 5.99 4.08
C VAL A 101 -17.37 7.04 5.19
N PRO A 102 -18.22 6.96 6.23
CA PRO A 102 -18.17 7.88 7.36
C PRO A 102 -16.84 7.82 8.11
N ASP A 103 -16.37 8.98 8.58
CA ASP A 103 -15.19 9.06 9.44
C ASP A 103 -15.36 8.18 10.68
N GLY A 104 -14.37 7.31 10.96
CA GLY A 104 -14.38 6.39 12.09
C GLY A 104 -14.78 4.93 11.80
N THR A 105 -15.11 4.58 10.54
CA THR A 105 -15.38 3.18 10.16
C THR A 105 -14.24 2.57 9.34
N ALA A 106 -13.31 1.84 9.97
CA ALA A 106 -12.24 1.06 9.29
C ALA A 106 -11.51 1.78 8.12
N SER A 107 -11.50 3.12 8.12
CA SER A 107 -10.95 3.96 7.05
C SER A 107 -9.43 4.05 7.10
N GLU A 108 -8.78 3.50 8.13
CA GLU A 108 -7.32 3.46 8.25
C GLU A 108 -6.62 2.75 7.09
N CYS A 109 -7.35 1.96 6.27
CA CYS A 109 -6.80 1.40 5.04
C CYS A 109 -6.68 2.41 3.88
N LEU A 110 -7.39 3.52 3.97
CA LEU A 110 -7.53 4.52 2.90
C LEU A 110 -6.70 5.79 3.17
N GLU A 111 -5.88 5.77 4.22
CA GLU A 111 -4.94 6.86 4.58
C GLU A 111 -3.47 6.49 4.30
N LEU A 112 -3.22 5.30 3.74
CA LEU A 112 -1.92 4.87 3.20
C LEU A 112 -1.75 5.34 1.75
#